data_AF-A0A841CU43-F1
#
_entry.id   AF-A0A841CU43-F1
#
_cell.length_a   1.000
_cell.length_b   1.000
_cell.length_c   1.000
_cell.angle_alpha   90.00
_cell.angle_beta   90.00
_cell.angle_gamma   90.00
#
_symmetry.space_group_name_H-M   'P 1'
#
loop_
_entity.id
_entity.type
_entity.pdbx_description
1 polymer ?
#
loop_
_entity_poly.entity_id
_entity_poly.type
_entity_poly.pdbx_seq_one_letter_code
_entity_poly.pdbx_strand_id
1 'polypeptide(L)'
;MSHNEDGSVFATSSRPVRARWHLVAVVAGLVALGLVATILLTGPPDGSGTAGGHLCSIWGTQAEVSRDFCDRVSADAGRRGRITEAQRADAEAAFTRIEHVPMLLGSCFTERGMPCAREHERRPPTQADVDRLSQDTAREGFSRSSARIADDDDPAPEGSLLYAIQVDDQTCVIGYLRQVPSGLSGHDVVGTLPHGGCLDS
;
A
#
# COMPACT_ATOMS: atom_id res chain seq x y z
N MET A 1 -29.15 -90.36 51.13
CA MET A 1 -29.02 -89.88 49.74
C MET A 1 -28.28 -88.56 49.81
N SER A 2 -26.99 -88.60 49.49
CA SER A 2 -26.06 -87.49 49.53
C SER A 2 -26.28 -86.55 48.36
N HIS A 3 -26.25 -85.24 48.63
CA HIS A 3 -26.13 -84.20 47.62
C HIS A 3 -24.65 -83.84 47.43
N ASN A 4 -24.26 -83.73 46.15
CA ASN A 4 -23.01 -83.14 45.64
C ASN A 4 -22.74 -81.74 46.21
N GLU A 5 -21.48 -81.31 46.21
CA GLU A 5 -21.04 -80.13 45.44
C GLU A 5 -19.51 -79.93 45.46
N ASP A 6 -18.96 -79.87 44.23
CA ASP A 6 -17.59 -79.51 43.88
C ASP A 6 -17.33 -78.02 44.12
N GLY A 7 -16.27 -77.69 44.88
CA GLY A 7 -15.77 -76.32 45.04
C GLY A 7 -14.55 -76.07 44.17
N SER A 8 -14.77 -75.65 42.92
CA SER A 8 -13.73 -75.30 41.96
C SER A 8 -13.27 -73.85 42.10
N VAL A 9 -11.96 -73.66 41.90
CA VAL A 9 -11.19 -72.43 41.92
C VAL A 9 -11.61 -71.47 40.80
N PHE A 10 -11.92 -70.21 41.13
CA PHE A 10 -11.98 -69.12 40.16
C PHE A 10 -10.98 -68.01 40.52
N ALA A 11 -9.86 -68.00 39.78
CA ALA A 11 -8.96 -66.85 39.69
C ALA A 11 -9.55 -65.84 38.70
N THR A 12 -10.03 -64.70 39.20
CA THR A 12 -10.43 -63.56 38.36
C THR A 12 -9.20 -62.88 37.75
N SER A 13 -9.01 -63.12 36.45
CA SER A 13 -8.10 -62.39 35.58
C SER A 13 -8.60 -60.95 35.38
N SER A 14 -7.90 -59.98 35.96
CA SER A 14 -8.08 -58.56 35.69
C SER A 14 -7.36 -58.20 34.37
N ARG A 15 -8.13 -58.02 33.29
CA ARG A 15 -7.61 -57.46 32.02
C ARG A 15 -7.61 -55.92 32.06
N PRO A 16 -6.58 -55.26 31.51
CA PRO A 16 -6.21 -53.90 31.89
C PRO A 16 -6.96 -52.82 31.10
N VAL A 17 -7.46 -51.82 31.84
CA VAL A 17 -8.13 -50.57 31.37
C VAL A 17 -7.20 -49.66 30.53
N ARG A 18 -5.93 -50.02 30.36
CA ARG A 18 -4.90 -49.20 29.68
C ARG A 18 -5.07 -49.13 28.16
N ALA A 19 -5.71 -50.11 27.52
CA ALA A 19 -5.85 -50.14 26.06
C ALA A 19 -6.74 -49.02 25.48
N ARG A 20 -7.73 -48.56 26.25
CA ARG A 20 -8.66 -47.49 25.81
C ARG A 20 -8.02 -46.11 25.75
N TRP A 21 -7.07 -45.83 26.63
CA TRP A 21 -6.40 -44.52 26.68
C TRP A 21 -5.40 -44.31 25.54
N HIS A 22 -4.72 -45.38 25.11
CA HIS A 22 -3.79 -45.29 23.98
C HIS A 22 -4.50 -44.98 22.65
N LEU A 23 -5.69 -45.54 22.42
CA LEU A 23 -6.48 -45.23 21.22
C LEU A 23 -6.93 -43.76 21.17
N VAL A 24 -7.34 -43.18 22.31
CA VAL A 24 -7.73 -41.77 22.39
C VAL A 24 -6.54 -40.85 22.10
N ALA A 25 -5.36 -41.15 22.64
CA ALA A 25 -4.16 -40.35 22.41
C ALA A 25 -3.69 -40.39 20.93
N VAL A 26 -3.77 -41.56 20.28
CA VAL A 26 -3.40 -41.71 18.86
C VAL A 26 -4.38 -40.96 17.94
N VAL A 27 -5.69 -41.04 18.21
CA VAL A 27 -6.70 -40.31 17.43
C VAL A 27 -6.54 -38.80 17.60
N ALA A 28 -6.30 -38.30 18.81
CA ALA A 28 -6.06 -36.88 19.06
C ALA A 28 -4.79 -36.38 18.35
N GLY A 29 -3.71 -37.17 18.36
CA GLY A 29 -2.46 -36.86 17.64
C GLY A 29 -2.64 -36.79 16.13
N LEU A 30 -3.40 -37.73 15.54
CA LEU A 30 -3.70 -37.75 14.11
C LEU A 30 -4.59 -36.59 13.67
N VAL A 31 -5.55 -36.17 14.50
CA VAL A 31 -6.39 -34.99 14.23
C VAL A 31 -5.57 -33.71 14.29
N ALA A 32 -4.67 -33.57 15.27
CA ALA A 32 -3.79 -32.41 15.37
C ALA A 32 -2.79 -32.33 14.19
N LEU A 33 -2.21 -33.45 13.78
CA LEU A 33 -1.33 -33.52 12.61
C LEU A 33 -2.07 -33.26 11.30
N GLY A 34 -3.30 -33.76 11.16
CA GLY A 34 -4.17 -33.46 10.02
C GLY A 34 -4.50 -31.97 9.91
N LEU A 35 -4.82 -31.32 11.03
CA LEU A 35 -5.11 -29.88 11.10
C LEU A 35 -3.90 -29.02 10.71
N VAL A 36 -2.70 -29.35 11.21
CA VAL A 36 -1.47 -28.62 10.89
C VAL A 36 -1.07 -28.85 9.42
N ALA A 37 -1.25 -30.06 8.89
CA ALA A 37 -1.00 -30.34 7.49
C ALA A 37 -1.97 -29.58 6.57
N THR A 38 -3.25 -29.46 6.93
CA THR A 38 -4.19 -28.63 6.16
C THR A 38 -3.80 -27.15 6.17
N ILE A 39 -3.35 -26.60 7.29
CA ILE A 39 -2.92 -25.17 7.37
C ILE A 39 -1.66 -24.90 6.53
N LEU A 40 -0.77 -25.89 6.37
CA LEU A 40 0.45 -25.74 5.57
C LEU A 40 0.23 -26.01 4.07
N LEU A 41 -0.81 -26.77 3.69
CA LEU A 41 -1.15 -27.09 2.30
C LEU A 41 -2.19 -26.15 1.70
N THR A 42 -3.06 -25.54 2.53
CA THR A 42 -3.82 -24.36 2.14
C THR A 42 -2.96 -23.16 2.51
N GLY A 43 -2.14 -22.68 1.57
CA GLY A 43 -1.61 -21.33 1.65
C GLY A 43 -2.73 -20.36 2.03
N PRO A 44 -2.42 -19.24 2.72
CA PRO A 44 -3.44 -18.26 3.10
C PRO A 44 -4.32 -17.98 1.88
N PRO A 45 -5.66 -17.96 2.02
CA PRO A 45 -6.54 -17.78 0.89
C PRO A 45 -6.15 -16.49 0.15
N ASP A 46 -5.52 -16.65 -1.01
CA ASP A 46 -5.30 -15.60 -1.99
C ASP A 46 -6.67 -15.19 -2.51
N GLY A 47 -7.34 -14.29 -1.79
CA GLY A 47 -8.66 -13.81 -2.19
C GLY A 47 -9.67 -13.65 -1.09
N SER A 48 -9.30 -13.15 0.08
CA SER A 48 -10.17 -12.09 0.63
C SER A 48 -9.89 -10.86 -0.21
N GLY A 49 -10.76 -10.59 -1.18
CA GLY A 49 -10.94 -9.25 -1.71
C GLY A 49 -11.39 -8.38 -0.54
N THR A 50 -10.46 -7.97 0.31
CA THR A 50 -10.67 -6.84 1.19
C THR A 50 -11.06 -5.73 0.24
N ALA A 51 -12.30 -5.26 0.34
CA ALA A 51 -12.63 -3.94 -0.15
C ALA A 51 -11.63 -3.03 0.57
N GLY A 52 -10.51 -2.75 -0.08
CA GLY A 52 -9.46 -1.91 0.46
C GLY A 52 -10.12 -0.57 0.63
N GLY A 53 -10.45 -0.20 1.85
CA GLY A 53 -10.87 1.16 2.13
C GLY A 53 -9.70 2.03 1.72
N HIS A 54 -9.87 2.81 0.65
CA HIS A 54 -8.91 3.84 0.30
C HIS A 54 -9.04 4.93 1.37
N LEU A 55 -8.09 4.95 2.30
CA LEU A 55 -8.04 5.98 3.32
C LEU A 55 -7.60 7.27 2.62
N CYS A 56 -8.55 8.15 2.31
CA CYS A 56 -8.24 9.49 1.85
C CYS A 56 -7.76 10.33 3.05
N SER A 57 -6.54 10.06 3.51
CA SER A 57 -5.89 10.84 4.56
C SER A 57 -5.16 12.02 3.92
N ILE A 58 -5.83 13.16 3.89
CA ILE A 58 -5.22 14.40 3.42
C ILE A 58 -4.61 15.10 4.62
N TRP A 59 -3.35 15.52 4.48
CA TRP A 59 -2.74 16.47 5.41
C TRP A 59 -3.23 17.88 5.06
N GLY A 60 -4.24 18.39 5.76
CA GLY A 60 -4.86 19.69 5.48
C GLY A 60 -6.00 20.06 6.44
N THR A 61 -6.59 21.24 6.28
CA THR A 61 -7.73 21.66 7.13
C THR A 61 -9.02 21.04 6.63
N GLN A 62 -9.91 20.60 7.54
CA GLN A 62 -11.18 19.92 7.19
C GLN A 62 -12.08 20.70 6.21
N ALA A 63 -11.91 22.02 6.11
CA ALA A 63 -12.69 22.88 5.21
C ALA A 63 -12.38 22.67 3.72
N GLU A 64 -11.24 22.05 3.40
CA GLU A 64 -10.73 21.91 2.03
C GLU A 64 -10.87 20.48 1.48
N VAL A 65 -11.35 19.56 2.31
CA VAL A 65 -11.64 18.17 1.97
C VAL A 65 -13.11 18.08 1.60
N SER A 66 -13.46 18.51 0.39
CA SER A 66 -14.80 18.24 -0.12
C SER A 66 -14.97 16.72 -0.25
N ARG A 67 -16.19 16.23 -0.03
CA ARG A 67 -16.54 14.83 -0.30
C ARG A 67 -16.16 14.46 -1.74
N ASP A 68 -16.36 15.39 -2.65
CA ASP A 68 -16.03 15.26 -4.07
C ASP A 68 -14.54 14.97 -4.32
N PHE A 69 -13.63 15.59 -3.55
CA PHE A 69 -12.20 15.28 -3.67
C PHE A 69 -11.90 13.84 -3.26
N CYS A 70 -12.45 13.38 -2.13
CA CYS A 70 -12.27 12.01 -1.67
C CYS A 70 -12.86 10.99 -2.66
N ASP A 71 -14.00 11.31 -3.26
CA ASP A 71 -14.65 10.47 -4.26
C ASP A 71 -13.78 10.36 -5.52
N ARG A 72 -13.16 11.46 -5.99
CA ARG A 72 -12.21 11.43 -7.11
C ARG A 72 -10.95 10.64 -6.82
N VAL A 73 -10.32 10.86 -5.66
CA VAL A 73 -9.14 10.08 -5.25
C VAL A 73 -9.48 8.59 -5.14
N SER A 74 -10.66 8.25 -4.60
CA SER A 74 -11.11 6.86 -4.50
C SER A 74 -11.41 6.25 -5.87
N ALA A 75 -12.03 7.02 -6.78
CA ALA A 75 -12.30 6.59 -8.14
C ALA A 75 -10.99 6.36 -8.91
N ASP A 76 -10.02 7.27 -8.78
CA ASP A 76 -8.70 7.13 -9.38
C ASP A 76 -7.98 5.88 -8.86
N ALA A 77 -7.94 5.68 -7.54
CA ALA A 77 -7.33 4.50 -6.93
C ALA A 77 -8.00 3.19 -7.38
N GLY A 78 -9.32 3.18 -7.57
CA GLY A 78 -10.08 2.04 -8.07
C GLY A 78 -9.79 1.66 -9.53
N ARG A 79 -9.25 2.59 -10.34
CA ARG A 79 -8.84 2.33 -11.74
C ARG A 79 -7.44 1.75 -11.86
N ARG A 80 -6.61 1.87 -10.82
CA ARG A 80 -5.18 1.56 -10.89
C ARG A 80 -4.87 0.08 -10.71
N GLY A 81 -3.75 -0.35 -11.29
CA GLY A 81 -3.17 -1.66 -11.03
C GLY A 81 -2.79 -1.83 -9.56
N ARG A 82 -2.83 -3.06 -9.07
CA ARG A 82 -2.31 -3.37 -7.73
C ARG A 82 -0.79 -3.36 -7.76
N ILE A 83 -0.18 -2.82 -6.70
CA ILE A 83 1.26 -2.88 -6.47
C ILE A 83 1.56 -3.80 -5.28
N THR A 84 2.69 -4.48 -5.35
CA THR A 84 3.25 -5.28 -4.27
C THR A 84 3.93 -4.41 -3.23
N GLU A 85 4.20 -4.96 -2.05
CA GLU A 85 4.95 -4.24 -1.02
C GLU A 85 6.40 -3.96 -1.44
N ALA A 86 7.01 -4.85 -2.22
CA ALA A 86 8.34 -4.63 -2.78
C ALA A 86 8.36 -3.43 -3.72
N GLN A 87 7.38 -3.34 -4.63
CA GLN A 87 7.21 -2.19 -5.52
C GLN A 87 7.01 -0.88 -4.76
N ARG A 88 6.20 -0.92 -3.68
CA ARG A 88 6.02 0.24 -2.81
C ARG A 88 7.34 0.67 -2.17
N ALA A 89 8.09 -0.27 -1.58
CA ALA A 89 9.39 0.02 -0.97
C ALA A 89 10.41 0.57 -1.97
N ASP A 90 10.44 0.05 -3.21
CA ASP A 90 11.32 0.55 -4.27
C ASP A 90 10.95 1.99 -4.67
N ALA A 91 9.65 2.30 -4.77
CA ALA A 91 9.16 3.65 -5.03
C ALA A 91 9.48 4.63 -3.88
N GLU A 92 9.31 4.18 -2.63
CA GLU A 92 9.68 4.95 -1.44
C GLU A 92 11.19 5.21 -1.36
N ALA A 93 12.02 4.23 -1.74
CA ALA A 93 13.46 4.42 -1.82
C ALA A 93 13.86 5.43 -2.91
N ALA A 94 13.10 5.51 -4.01
CA ALA A 94 13.27 6.55 -5.02
C ALA A 94 12.74 7.92 -4.57
N PHE A 95 11.88 7.96 -3.55
CA PHE A 95 11.12 9.14 -3.15
C PHE A 95 12.02 10.32 -2.77
N THR A 96 13.14 10.10 -2.07
CA THR A 96 14.06 11.20 -1.70
C THR A 96 14.61 11.96 -2.92
N ARG A 97 14.80 11.28 -4.05
CA ARG A 97 15.17 11.96 -5.31
C ARG A 97 13.99 12.66 -5.95
N ILE A 98 12.81 12.05 -5.86
CA ILE A 98 11.56 12.57 -6.42
C ILE A 98 11.12 13.84 -5.68
N GLU A 99 11.11 13.85 -4.34
CA GLU A 99 10.62 14.96 -3.52
C GLU A 99 11.48 16.22 -3.62
N HIS A 100 12.78 16.04 -3.89
CA HIS A 100 13.72 17.14 -4.03
C HIS A 100 13.33 18.07 -5.18
N VAL A 101 12.86 17.52 -6.31
CA VAL A 101 12.52 18.32 -7.49
C VAL A 101 11.39 19.35 -7.24
N PRO A 102 10.18 18.94 -6.79
CA PRO A 102 9.10 19.88 -6.51
C PRO A 102 9.43 20.87 -5.38
N MET A 103 10.24 20.49 -4.39
CA MET A 103 10.67 21.40 -3.31
C MET A 103 11.54 22.56 -3.79
N LEU A 104 12.27 22.38 -4.89
CA LEU A 104 13.10 23.43 -5.48
C LEU A 104 12.31 24.39 -6.38
N LEU A 105 11.04 24.10 -6.70
CA LEU A 105 10.22 25.00 -7.51
C LEU A 105 9.95 26.31 -6.78
N GLY A 106 10.07 27.41 -7.53
CA GLY A 106 9.98 28.77 -6.98
C GLY A 106 11.09 29.16 -6.01
N SER A 107 11.92 28.19 -5.60
CA SER A 107 13.06 28.42 -4.74
C SER A 107 14.23 28.92 -5.57
N CYS A 108 14.95 29.87 -5.00
CA CYS A 108 16.08 30.54 -5.62
C CYS A 108 17.33 30.18 -4.82
N PHE A 109 18.32 29.61 -5.50
CA PHE A 109 19.60 29.23 -4.91
C PHE A 109 20.74 29.92 -5.67
N THR A 110 21.77 30.30 -4.94
CA THR A 110 23.06 30.74 -5.50
C THR A 110 23.81 29.56 -6.13
N GLU A 111 24.87 29.82 -6.89
CA GLU A 111 25.75 28.78 -7.45
C GLU A 111 26.35 27.84 -6.40
N ARG A 112 26.39 28.26 -5.13
CA ARG A 112 26.87 27.45 -3.99
C ARG A 112 25.74 26.70 -3.26
N GLY A 113 24.53 26.70 -3.81
CA GLY A 113 23.36 26.04 -3.21
C GLY A 113 22.74 26.78 -2.01
N MET A 114 23.17 28.01 -1.72
CA MET A 114 22.57 28.81 -0.63
C MET A 114 21.27 29.47 -1.09
N PRO A 115 20.18 29.47 -0.31
CA PRO A 115 18.95 30.19 -0.66
C PRO A 115 19.24 31.68 -0.84
N CYS A 116 18.66 32.30 -1.86
CA CYS A 116 18.86 33.71 -2.11
C CYS A 116 18.01 34.57 -1.17
N ALA A 117 18.42 35.83 -0.94
CA ALA A 117 17.84 36.69 0.08
C ALA A 117 16.39 37.16 -0.19
N ARG A 118 15.77 36.78 -1.32
CA ARG A 118 14.37 37.14 -1.59
C ARG A 118 13.45 36.17 -0.86
N GLU A 119 12.68 36.72 0.06
CA GLU A 119 11.47 36.06 0.55
C GLU A 119 10.51 35.94 -0.62
N HIS A 120 10.18 34.70 -0.97
CA HIS A 120 9.28 34.43 -2.08
C HIS A 120 7.87 34.26 -1.52
N GLU A 121 7.02 35.23 -1.81
CA GLU A 121 5.59 35.12 -1.55
C GLU A 121 5.04 33.85 -2.20
N ARG A 122 4.32 33.04 -1.42
CA ARG A 122 3.68 31.83 -1.93
C ARG A 122 2.60 32.23 -2.94
N ARG A 123 2.69 31.68 -4.13
CA ARG A 123 1.75 31.93 -5.24
C ARG A 123 1.17 30.63 -5.78
N PRO A 124 0.03 30.67 -6.48
CA PRO A 124 -0.43 29.54 -7.27
C PRO A 124 0.64 29.08 -8.27
N PRO A 125 0.70 27.78 -8.59
CA PRO A 125 1.54 27.28 -9.66
C PRO A 125 1.14 27.83 -11.01
N THR A 126 2.11 27.91 -11.92
CA THR A 126 1.97 28.42 -13.28
C THR A 126 2.50 27.40 -14.28
N GLN A 127 2.20 27.59 -15.57
CA GLN A 127 2.76 26.74 -16.62
C GLN A 127 4.30 26.72 -16.62
N ALA A 128 4.95 27.84 -16.26
CA ALA A 128 6.40 27.88 -16.14
C ALA A 128 6.94 26.97 -15.03
N ASP A 129 6.17 26.74 -13.96
CA ASP A 129 6.54 25.78 -12.91
C ASP A 129 6.35 24.34 -13.38
N VAL A 130 5.32 24.06 -14.18
CA VAL A 130 5.11 22.76 -14.84
C VAL A 130 6.30 22.44 -15.75
N ASP A 131 6.65 23.35 -16.65
CA ASP A 131 7.74 23.15 -17.61
C ASP A 131 9.07 22.95 -16.89
N ARG A 132 9.32 23.72 -15.82
CA ARG A 132 10.51 23.57 -14.99
C ARG A 132 10.54 22.22 -14.28
N LEU A 133 9.43 21.81 -13.67
CA LEU A 133 9.34 20.50 -13.00
C LEU A 133 9.64 19.38 -13.99
N SER A 134 9.01 19.38 -15.17
CA SER A 134 9.26 18.36 -16.19
C SER A 134 10.73 18.30 -16.60
N GLN A 135 11.38 19.46 -16.78
CA GLN A 135 12.81 19.52 -17.12
C GLN A 135 13.72 19.04 -16.00
N ASP A 136 13.44 19.41 -14.76
CA ASP A 136 14.25 19.04 -13.60
C ASP A 136 14.06 17.53 -13.29
N THR A 137 12.83 17.01 -13.36
CA THR A 137 12.51 15.58 -13.21
C THR A 137 13.20 14.73 -14.28
N ALA A 138 13.19 15.17 -15.55
CA ALA A 138 13.92 14.49 -16.61
C ALA A 138 15.44 14.49 -16.37
N ARG A 139 16.00 15.57 -15.82
CA ARG A 139 17.43 15.66 -15.47
C ARG A 139 17.83 14.71 -14.33
N GLU A 140 16.92 14.41 -13.42
CA GLU A 140 17.10 13.38 -12.37
C GLU A 140 16.95 11.94 -12.90
N GLY A 141 16.72 11.76 -14.21
CA GLY A 141 16.64 10.45 -14.86
C GLY A 141 15.23 9.87 -14.95
N PHE A 142 14.20 10.60 -14.52
CA PHE A 142 12.81 10.17 -14.56
C PHE A 142 12.14 10.59 -15.87
N SER A 143 12.51 9.91 -16.97
CA SER A 143 12.02 10.23 -18.32
C SER A 143 10.56 9.88 -18.56
N ARG A 144 9.98 8.97 -17.77
CA ARG A 144 8.56 8.62 -17.78
C ARG A 144 7.83 9.41 -16.69
N SER A 145 7.70 10.72 -16.91
CA SER A 145 7.05 11.62 -15.98
C SER A 145 6.10 12.56 -16.71
N SER A 146 5.11 13.06 -15.98
CA SER A 146 4.12 14.03 -16.47
C SER A 146 3.85 15.05 -15.37
N ALA A 147 3.71 16.31 -15.75
CA ALA A 147 3.28 17.37 -14.86
C ALA A 147 2.29 18.28 -15.59
N ARG A 148 1.30 18.79 -14.86
CA ARG A 148 0.29 19.72 -15.38
C ARG A 148 -0.35 20.50 -14.24
N ILE A 149 -1.09 21.54 -14.59
CA ILE A 149 -2.06 22.11 -13.65
C ILE A 149 -3.25 21.16 -13.59
N ALA A 150 -3.68 20.83 -12.37
CA ALA A 150 -4.75 19.89 -12.11
C ALA A 150 -6.10 20.50 -12.53
N ASP A 151 -6.86 19.72 -13.27
CA ASP A 151 -8.26 20.02 -13.60
C ASP A 151 -9.18 19.54 -12.47
N ASP A 152 -10.49 19.71 -12.65
CA ASP A 152 -11.51 19.31 -11.68
C ASP A 152 -11.65 17.78 -11.54
N ASP A 153 -11.36 17.03 -12.60
CA ASP A 153 -11.41 15.56 -12.62
C ASP A 153 -10.14 14.87 -12.07
N ASP A 154 -9.09 15.63 -11.77
CA ASP A 154 -7.84 15.06 -11.29
C ASP A 154 -7.92 14.53 -9.84
N PRO A 155 -7.04 13.57 -9.47
CA PRO A 155 -6.83 13.14 -8.09
C PRO A 155 -6.01 14.18 -7.29
N ALA A 156 -6.21 15.47 -7.57
CA ALA A 156 -5.55 16.59 -6.93
C ALA A 156 -6.54 17.77 -6.81
N PRO A 157 -6.26 18.75 -5.94
CA PRO A 157 -7.04 19.99 -5.91
C PRO A 157 -6.93 20.73 -7.24
N GLU A 158 -8.05 21.22 -7.77
CA GLU A 158 -8.08 22.04 -8.98
C GLU A 158 -7.10 23.23 -8.87
N GLY A 159 -6.37 23.52 -9.96
CA GLY A 159 -5.40 24.61 -10.01
C GLY A 159 -4.08 24.33 -9.28
N SER A 160 -3.94 23.19 -8.60
CA SER A 160 -2.64 22.74 -8.07
C SER A 160 -1.74 22.23 -9.19
N LEU A 161 -0.44 22.18 -8.95
CA LEU A 161 0.49 21.51 -9.86
C LEU A 161 0.46 20.03 -9.50
N LEU A 162 -0.09 19.21 -10.39
CA LEU A 162 -0.10 17.76 -10.30
C LEU A 162 1.10 17.20 -11.06
N TYR A 163 1.80 16.25 -10.46
CA TYR A 163 2.88 15.53 -11.10
C TYR A 163 2.77 14.03 -10.85
N ALA A 164 3.26 13.26 -11.81
CA ALA A 164 3.41 11.83 -11.68
C ALA A 164 4.71 11.36 -12.29
N ILE A 165 5.34 10.39 -11.62
CA ILE A 165 6.61 9.80 -12.01
C ILE A 165 6.44 8.29 -12.00
N GLN A 166 6.67 7.67 -13.15
CA GLN A 166 6.69 6.23 -13.28
C GLN A 166 8.08 5.71 -12.86
N VAL A 167 8.14 4.96 -11.76
CA VAL A 167 9.40 4.43 -11.23
C VAL A 167 9.77 3.08 -11.84
N ASP A 168 8.76 2.30 -12.21
CA ASP A 168 8.88 1.04 -12.96
C ASP A 168 7.64 0.86 -13.87
N ASP A 169 7.53 -0.25 -14.60
CA ASP A 169 6.44 -0.46 -15.57
C ASP A 169 5.02 -0.51 -14.94
N GLN A 170 4.90 -0.66 -13.62
CA GLN A 170 3.63 -0.83 -12.91
C GLN A 170 3.43 0.15 -11.75
N THR A 171 4.46 0.89 -11.33
CA THR A 171 4.43 1.73 -10.14
C THR A 171 4.63 3.20 -10.48
N CYS A 172 3.78 4.04 -9.88
CA CYS A 172 3.75 5.47 -10.05
C CYS A 172 3.84 6.16 -8.69
N VAL A 173 4.59 7.25 -8.62
CA VAL A 173 4.53 8.23 -7.54
C VAL A 173 3.73 9.42 -8.06
N ILE A 174 2.65 9.78 -7.39
CA ILE A 174 1.80 10.91 -7.75
C ILE A 174 1.84 11.90 -6.60
N GLY A 175 1.99 13.18 -6.90
CA GLY A 175 1.91 14.22 -5.88
C GLY A 175 1.42 15.53 -6.44
N TYR A 176 1.16 16.48 -5.55
CA TYR A 176 0.72 17.81 -5.96
C TYR A 176 1.28 18.93 -5.09
N LEU A 177 1.37 20.13 -5.67
CA LEU A 177 1.73 21.37 -4.99
C LEU A 177 0.61 22.40 -5.15
N ARG A 178 0.04 22.88 -4.04
CA ARG A 178 -0.96 23.96 -4.08
C ARG A 178 -0.35 25.35 -4.28
N GLN A 179 0.90 25.52 -3.86
CA GLN A 179 1.59 26.80 -3.88
C GLN A 179 3.09 26.61 -4.14
N VAL A 180 3.69 27.64 -4.72
CA VAL A 180 5.11 27.72 -5.08
C VAL A 180 5.67 29.06 -4.58
N PRO A 181 6.85 29.10 -3.91
CA PRO A 181 7.60 27.95 -3.42
C PRO A 181 6.95 27.29 -2.20
N SER A 182 7.25 26.00 -2.01
CA SER A 182 6.96 25.19 -0.82
C SER A 182 5.57 25.43 -0.20
N GLY A 183 4.52 24.93 -0.86
CA GLY A 183 3.19 24.70 -0.29
C GLY A 183 3.07 23.33 0.39
N LEU A 184 1.98 23.13 1.15
CA LEU A 184 1.58 21.79 1.61
C LEU A 184 1.43 20.87 0.40
N SER A 185 2.22 19.79 0.39
CA SER A 185 2.21 18.77 -0.65
C SER A 185 1.82 17.43 -0.05
N GLY A 186 1.06 16.66 -0.83
CA GLY A 186 0.82 15.25 -0.58
C GLY A 186 1.42 14.45 -1.72
N HIS A 187 1.83 13.22 -1.42
CA HIS A 187 2.19 12.23 -2.44
C HIS A 187 1.58 10.88 -2.08
N ASP A 188 1.43 10.03 -3.07
CA ASP A 188 1.01 8.65 -2.92
C ASP A 188 1.79 7.75 -3.88
N VAL A 189 1.97 6.49 -3.48
CA VAL A 189 2.59 5.44 -4.29
C VAL A 189 1.49 4.49 -4.74
N VAL A 190 1.23 4.50 -6.04
CA VAL A 190 0.08 3.84 -6.64
C VAL A 190 0.50 3.02 -7.87
N GLY A 191 -0.41 2.18 -8.37
CA GLY A 191 -0.18 1.49 -9.64
C GLY A 191 -0.42 2.37 -10.87
N THR A 192 0.01 1.89 -12.03
CA THR A 192 -0.32 2.47 -13.32
C THR A 192 -1.81 2.33 -13.63
N LEU A 193 -2.31 3.23 -14.49
CA LEU A 193 -3.64 3.16 -15.10
C LEU A 193 -3.71 2.01 -16.12
N PRO A 194 -4.90 1.60 -16.58
CA PRO A 194 -5.05 0.47 -17.51
C PRO A 194 -4.31 0.61 -18.85
N HIS A 195 -4.03 1.85 -19.27
CA HIS A 195 -3.23 2.15 -20.46
C HIS A 195 -1.71 2.19 -20.19
N GLY A 196 -1.27 1.85 -18.98
CA GLY A 196 0.14 1.75 -18.56
C GLY A 196 0.80 3.06 -18.13
N GLY A 197 0.09 4.20 -18.17
CA GLY A 197 0.58 5.51 -17.72
C GLY A 197 0.21 5.82 -16.26
N CYS A 198 0.75 6.93 -15.72
CA CYS A 198 0.45 7.35 -14.35
C CYS A 198 -0.73 8.33 -14.23
N LEU A 199 -0.93 9.17 -15.24
CA LEU A 199 -2.04 10.13 -15.36
C LEU A 199 -2.74 9.95 -16.70
N ASP A 200 -4.01 10.36 -16.74
CA ASP A 200 -4.75 10.55 -17.99
C ASP A 200 -4.10 11.73 -18.77
N SER A 201 -3.99 11.59 -20.09
CA SER A 201 -3.34 12.54 -21.00
C SER A 201 -4.24 13.65 -21.50
#